data_AF-A0A5P2DE05-F1
#
_entry.id   AF-A0A5P2DE05-F1
#
_cell.length_a   1.000
_cell.length_b   1.000
_cell.length_c   1.000
_cell.angle_alpha   90.00
_cell.angle_beta   90.00
_cell.angle_gamma   90.00
#
_symmetry.space_group_name_H-M   'P 1'
#
loop_
_entity.id
_entity.type
_entity.pdbx_description
1 polymer ?
#
loop_
_entity_poly.entity_id
_entity_poly.type
_entity_poly.pdbx_seq_one_letter_code
_entity_poly.pdbx_strand_id
1 'polypeptide(L)'
;MTGDDTPHPPRLGPSHRAAATEIPVHLMFREQARVRPDAPKPASQAKAKANAPLPQSSAGRRVPRGDERLRERRGPVLPGWAGAAVGGLALAGCAALLWRTGALPDTLVAAFGATPHPYQGLRAQDYPPLAFLGIVALLALGGLGRGKVGHAWVLTLFGRYRGTVRRTGLVWVSPLLLRRRVDVRLRHWRSDPLPAVDSGGLALQVVVQVVWQVRDTARAALAVADHTEYLAEQVESAMARVLSQLPADAFHEDAPTLRDAEAVGDALTRMLAAETEAVGIEVFSAQPTRIEYAPEVAAAMRRRRIAAIDAKHRDSVLTSVVDAVDDTVNRLTSRGLVELDDYERKALVKDLTVAFYTGRGE
;
A
#
# COMPACT_ATOMS: atom_id res chain seq x y z
N MET A 1 -19.51 47.41 50.82
CA MET A 1 -18.18 47.77 51.35
C MET A 1 -17.19 46.82 50.73
N THR A 2 -16.77 47.13 49.50
CA THR A 2 -15.53 47.86 49.12
C THR A 2 -14.37 46.89 48.92
N GLY A 3 -13.99 46.74 47.66
CA GLY A 3 -12.90 45.89 47.18
C GLY A 3 -12.86 45.95 45.66
N ASP A 4 -12.62 47.16 45.15
CA ASP A 4 -12.31 47.49 43.77
C ASP A 4 -10.79 47.34 43.61
N ASP A 5 -10.33 46.43 42.75
CA ASP A 5 -8.93 46.34 42.34
C ASP A 5 -8.87 45.94 40.87
N THR A 6 -8.84 46.97 40.03
CA THR A 6 -8.60 46.92 38.58
C THR A 6 -7.09 46.95 38.31
N PRO A 7 -6.51 46.02 37.53
CA PRO A 7 -5.14 46.17 37.05
C PRO A 7 -5.10 47.03 35.78
N HIS A 8 -4.38 48.16 35.89
CA HIS A 8 -4.05 49.09 34.81
C HIS A 8 -3.30 48.44 33.63
N PRO A 9 -3.60 48.81 32.36
CA PRO A 9 -2.77 48.46 31.21
C PRO A 9 -1.48 49.31 31.16
N PRO A 10 -0.37 48.78 30.64
CA PRO A 10 0.89 49.52 30.57
C PRO A 10 0.83 50.65 29.52
N ARG A 11 1.30 51.84 29.93
CA ARG A 11 1.38 53.07 29.14
C ARG A 11 2.47 52.99 28.08
N LEU A 12 2.11 53.38 26.86
CA LEU A 12 3.00 53.66 25.72
C LEU A 12 3.86 54.91 25.98
N GLY A 13 5.18 54.77 25.80
CA GLY A 13 6.14 55.88 25.69
C GLY A 13 6.48 56.21 24.22
N PRO A 14 6.95 57.43 23.91
CA PRO A 14 6.81 58.03 22.59
C PRO A 14 7.93 57.73 21.57
N SER A 15 7.48 57.49 20.33
CA SER A 15 8.05 57.89 19.03
C SER A 15 9.57 57.98 18.87
N HIS A 16 10.15 56.95 18.26
CA HIS A 16 11.31 57.11 17.36
C HIS A 16 10.83 56.87 15.92
N ARG A 17 10.80 57.93 15.12
CA ARG A 17 10.62 57.88 13.66
C ARG A 17 11.76 57.05 13.07
N ALA A 18 11.44 55.89 12.51
CA ALA A 18 12.31 55.18 11.58
C ALA A 18 11.68 55.30 10.18
N ALA A 19 12.45 55.92 9.29
CA ALA A 19 12.05 56.33 7.95
C ALA A 19 11.68 55.14 7.06
N ALA A 20 10.69 55.36 6.20
CA ALA A 20 10.38 54.51 5.06
C ALA A 20 11.59 54.46 4.13
N THR A 21 12.18 53.28 3.95
CA THR A 21 13.20 53.05 2.92
C THR A 21 12.48 52.76 1.61
N GLU A 22 12.30 53.80 0.80
CA GLU A 22 11.98 53.68 -0.61
C GLU A 22 13.10 52.89 -1.33
N ILE A 23 12.71 51.89 -2.11
CA ILE A 23 13.63 51.11 -2.95
C ILE A 23 13.76 51.84 -4.29
N PRO A 24 14.93 52.41 -4.65
CA PRO A 24 15.06 53.23 -5.85
C PRO A 24 15.18 52.40 -7.14
N VAL A 25 14.26 52.63 -8.07
CA VAL A 25 14.08 51.99 -9.39
C VAL A 25 15.12 52.47 -10.42
N HIS A 26 16.41 52.17 -10.20
CA HIS A 26 17.47 52.56 -11.15
C HIS A 26 18.49 51.47 -11.48
N LEU A 27 18.18 50.20 -11.17
CA LEU A 27 18.99 49.04 -11.58
C LEU A 27 18.44 48.29 -12.81
N MET A 28 17.43 48.84 -13.47
CA MET A 28 17.08 48.49 -14.84
C MET A 28 17.87 49.44 -15.75
N PHE A 29 18.58 48.90 -16.74
CA PHE A 29 19.42 49.58 -17.75
C PHE A 29 20.94 49.43 -17.54
N ARG A 30 21.42 48.20 -17.83
CA ARG A 30 22.80 47.98 -18.26
C ARG A 30 22.91 48.28 -19.75
N GLU A 31 23.77 49.22 -20.10
CA GLU A 31 24.07 49.68 -21.46
C GLU A 31 24.46 48.54 -22.41
N GLN A 32 23.90 48.61 -23.61
CA GLN A 32 24.22 47.81 -24.77
C GLN A 32 25.59 48.22 -25.33
N ALA A 33 26.51 47.28 -25.42
CA ALA A 33 27.75 47.45 -26.17
C ALA A 33 27.43 47.63 -27.66
N ARG A 34 27.88 48.75 -28.24
CA ARG A 34 27.79 49.05 -29.67
C ARG A 34 28.64 48.06 -30.48
N VAL A 35 28.01 47.34 -31.41
CA VAL A 35 28.68 46.66 -32.53
C VAL A 35 28.04 47.15 -33.83
N ARG A 36 28.89 47.52 -34.79
CA ARG A 36 28.58 48.08 -36.12
C ARG A 36 27.58 47.24 -36.93
N PRO A 37 26.80 47.85 -37.85
CA PRO A 37 25.94 47.11 -38.75
C PRO A 37 26.69 46.75 -40.04
N ASP A 38 26.97 45.47 -40.25
CA ASP A 38 27.16 44.92 -41.59
C ASP A 38 25.95 44.06 -41.91
N ALA A 39 25.31 44.36 -43.04
CA ALA A 39 24.07 43.78 -43.50
C ALA A 39 24.22 42.29 -43.88
N PRO A 40 23.26 41.40 -43.53
CA PRO A 40 23.16 40.08 -44.14
C PRO A 40 22.06 40.01 -45.21
N LYS A 41 22.38 39.30 -46.30
CA LYS A 41 21.44 38.83 -47.34
C LYS A 41 20.41 37.84 -46.75
N PRO A 42 19.21 37.71 -47.35
CA PRO A 42 18.16 36.83 -46.84
C PRO A 42 18.31 35.42 -47.41
N ALA A 43 18.31 34.39 -46.57
CA ALA A 43 17.86 33.06 -46.97
C ALA A 43 17.57 32.18 -45.74
N SER A 44 16.30 31.80 -45.62
CA SER A 44 15.84 30.49 -45.15
C SER A 44 16.36 29.99 -43.79
N GLN A 45 15.60 30.30 -42.74
CA GLN A 45 15.35 29.37 -41.63
C GLN A 45 14.15 29.83 -40.77
N ALA A 46 13.04 30.15 -41.43
CA ALA A 46 11.74 30.21 -40.79
C ALA A 46 11.07 28.84 -40.95
N LYS A 47 11.19 27.99 -39.92
CA LYS A 47 10.37 26.81 -39.56
C LYS A 47 11.22 25.75 -38.84
N ALA A 48 11.57 25.99 -37.58
CA ALA A 48 12.03 24.91 -36.67
C ALA A 48 12.11 25.35 -35.20
N LYS A 49 11.13 26.10 -34.68
CA LYS A 49 10.99 26.34 -33.23
C LYS A 49 9.51 26.39 -32.82
N ALA A 50 8.82 25.29 -33.05
CA ALA A 50 7.51 24.99 -32.47
C ALA A 50 7.44 23.48 -32.33
N ASN A 51 8.21 22.95 -31.37
CA ASN A 51 8.16 21.61 -30.79
C ASN A 51 9.44 21.41 -29.95
N ALA A 52 9.60 22.26 -28.92
CA ALA A 52 10.44 21.86 -27.80
C ALA A 52 9.49 21.09 -26.87
N PRO A 53 9.69 19.78 -26.64
CA PRO A 53 8.95 19.11 -25.59
C PRO A 53 9.24 19.84 -24.29
N LEU A 54 8.19 20.22 -23.56
CA LEU A 54 8.30 20.63 -22.17
C LEU A 54 9.21 19.62 -21.45
N PRO A 55 10.18 20.05 -20.61
CA PRO A 55 10.97 19.10 -19.85
C PRO A 55 10.00 18.27 -19.01
N GLN A 56 9.84 17.00 -19.36
CA GLN A 56 9.08 16.05 -18.57
C GLN A 56 9.80 15.90 -17.24
N SER A 57 9.44 16.74 -16.27
CA SER A 57 9.82 16.57 -14.88
C SER A 57 8.99 15.45 -14.27
N SER A 58 9.08 14.25 -14.84
CA SER A 58 8.82 13.02 -14.12
C SER A 58 10.14 12.59 -13.48
N ALA A 59 10.61 13.33 -12.48
CA ALA A 59 11.55 12.79 -11.51
C ALA A 59 10.78 11.76 -10.67
N GLY A 60 10.39 10.65 -11.30
CA GLY A 60 9.69 9.54 -10.66
C GLY A 60 10.56 9.06 -9.50
N ARG A 61 9.96 8.96 -8.32
CA ARG A 61 10.60 8.39 -7.13
C ARG A 61 11.29 7.08 -7.56
N ARG A 62 12.57 6.94 -7.22
CA ARG A 62 13.30 5.70 -7.49
C ARG A 62 12.69 4.61 -6.64
N VAL A 63 11.93 3.72 -7.27
CA VAL A 63 11.46 2.49 -6.63
C VAL A 63 12.70 1.68 -6.23
N PRO A 64 12.78 1.17 -5.00
CA PRO A 64 13.87 0.29 -4.59
C PRO A 64 14.00 -0.85 -5.60
N ARG A 65 15.20 -1.07 -6.16
CA ARG A 65 15.44 -2.24 -7.01
C ARG A 65 15.83 -3.40 -6.11
N GLY A 66 15.07 -4.50 -6.16
CA GLY A 66 15.40 -5.70 -5.39
C GLY A 66 16.74 -6.29 -5.82
N ASP A 67 17.54 -6.77 -4.86
CA ASP A 67 18.80 -7.45 -5.15
C ASP A 67 18.54 -8.74 -5.93
N GLU A 68 19.08 -8.86 -7.14
CA GLU A 68 18.96 -10.05 -7.98
C GLU A 68 19.59 -11.29 -7.35
N ARG A 69 20.56 -11.12 -6.44
CA ARG A 69 21.19 -12.23 -5.72
C ARG A 69 20.23 -12.89 -4.75
N LEU A 70 19.25 -12.14 -4.26
CA LEU A 70 18.20 -12.61 -3.36
C LEU A 70 16.99 -13.19 -4.11
N ARG A 71 17.05 -13.30 -5.45
CA ARG A 71 15.99 -13.94 -6.22
C ARG A 71 15.86 -15.41 -5.85
N GLU A 72 14.62 -15.88 -5.72
CA GLU A 72 14.32 -17.25 -5.36
C GLU A 72 14.98 -18.28 -6.31
N ARG A 73 15.72 -19.24 -5.73
CA ARG A 73 16.33 -20.37 -6.43
C ARG A 73 15.90 -21.68 -5.78
N ARG A 74 15.68 -22.72 -6.58
CA ARG A 74 15.37 -24.06 -6.06
C ARG A 74 16.52 -24.55 -5.18
N GLY A 75 16.22 -24.87 -3.92
CA GLY A 75 17.21 -25.32 -2.95
C GLY A 75 17.60 -26.80 -3.10
N PRO A 76 18.75 -27.19 -2.54
CA PRO A 76 19.22 -28.58 -2.54
C PRO A 76 18.30 -29.43 -1.65
N VAL A 77 17.47 -30.25 -2.30
CA VAL A 77 16.46 -31.10 -1.65
C VAL A 77 16.49 -32.48 -2.26
N LEU A 78 16.54 -33.49 -1.41
CA LEU A 78 16.39 -34.88 -1.81
C LEU A 78 14.99 -35.39 -1.45
N PRO A 79 14.47 -36.41 -2.17
CA PRO A 79 13.27 -37.11 -1.74
C PRO A 79 13.45 -37.63 -0.31
N GLY A 80 12.47 -37.40 0.55
CA GLY A 80 12.57 -37.79 1.95
C GLY A 80 12.73 -39.29 2.16
N TRP A 81 12.20 -40.11 1.25
CA TRP A 81 12.38 -41.56 1.29
C TRP A 81 13.85 -41.96 1.11
N ALA A 82 14.67 -41.19 0.38
CA ALA A 82 16.09 -41.48 0.22
C ALA A 82 16.82 -41.30 1.57
N GLY A 83 16.52 -40.23 2.31
CA GLY A 83 17.04 -40.04 3.66
C GLY A 83 16.56 -41.11 4.64
N ALA A 84 15.29 -41.51 4.55
CA ALA A 84 14.73 -42.58 5.37
C ALA A 84 15.36 -43.94 5.05
N ALA A 85 15.59 -44.27 3.77
CA ALA A 85 16.22 -45.51 3.35
C ALA A 85 17.68 -45.59 3.81
N VAL A 86 18.46 -44.52 3.63
CA VAL A 86 19.85 -44.45 4.11
C VAL A 86 19.92 -44.54 5.64
N GLY A 87 19.03 -43.83 6.35
CA GLY A 87 18.94 -43.92 7.80
C GLY A 87 18.56 -45.31 8.29
N GLY A 88 17.60 -45.96 7.62
CA GLY A 88 17.18 -47.34 7.92
C GLY A 88 18.28 -48.36 7.68
N LEU A 89 19.00 -48.26 6.55
CA LEU A 89 20.15 -49.13 6.25
C LEU A 89 21.28 -48.93 7.27
N ALA A 90 21.55 -47.69 7.67
CA ALA A 90 22.58 -47.40 8.68
C ALA A 90 22.20 -47.96 10.06
N LEU A 91 20.94 -47.82 10.48
CA LEU A 91 20.44 -48.43 11.72
C LEU A 91 20.45 -49.96 11.66
N ALA A 92 20.08 -50.56 10.53
CA ALA A 92 20.16 -52.01 10.33
C ALA A 92 21.61 -52.50 10.40
N GLY A 93 22.56 -51.74 9.82
CA GLY A 93 23.99 -52.01 9.94
C GLY A 93 24.49 -51.95 11.38
N CYS A 94 24.08 -50.94 12.16
CA CYS A 94 24.38 -50.86 13.59
C CYS A 94 23.82 -52.06 14.34
N ALA A 95 22.56 -52.42 14.09
CA ALA A 95 21.91 -53.57 14.73
C ALA A 95 22.61 -54.89 14.38
N ALA A 96 23.01 -55.08 13.12
CA ALA A 96 23.74 -56.27 12.68
C ALA A 96 25.13 -56.39 13.34
N LEU A 97 25.86 -55.28 13.47
CA LEU A 97 27.15 -55.25 14.17
C LEU A 97 26.99 -55.57 15.66
N LEU A 98 26.00 -54.97 16.32
CA LEU A 98 25.69 -55.24 17.72
C LEU A 98 25.25 -56.69 17.93
N TRP A 99 24.45 -57.25 17.02
CA TRP A 99 24.02 -58.65 17.06
C TRP A 99 25.21 -59.61 16.92
N ARG A 100 26.13 -59.32 15.98
CA ARG A 100 27.37 -60.11 15.80
C ARG A 100 28.23 -60.13 17.07
N THR A 101 28.25 -59.04 17.84
CA THR A 101 28.99 -58.95 19.11
C THR A 101 28.26 -59.55 20.32
N GLY A 102 27.00 -60.00 20.13
CA GLY A 102 26.13 -60.48 21.20
C GLY A 102 25.68 -59.38 22.18
N ALA A 103 25.78 -58.10 21.77
CA ALA A 103 25.50 -56.94 22.62
C ALA A 103 24.01 -56.54 22.65
N LEU A 104 23.16 -57.15 21.82
CA LEU A 104 21.71 -56.95 21.91
C LEU A 104 21.10 -57.80 23.03
N PRO A 105 20.14 -57.26 23.79
CA PRO A 105 19.38 -58.04 24.77
C PRO A 105 18.69 -59.24 24.13
N ASP A 106 18.75 -60.40 24.78
CA ASP A 106 18.16 -61.66 24.28
C ASP A 106 16.66 -61.54 23.99
N THR A 107 15.95 -60.68 24.72
CA THR A 107 14.53 -60.38 24.50
C THR A 107 14.26 -59.69 23.17
N LEU A 108 15.14 -58.78 22.74
CA LEU A 108 15.04 -58.10 21.44
C LEU A 108 15.38 -59.06 20.31
N VAL A 109 16.43 -59.88 20.47
CA VAL A 109 16.85 -60.85 19.44
C VAL A 109 15.79 -61.94 19.23
N ALA A 110 15.20 -62.44 20.32
CA ALA A 110 14.10 -63.41 20.29
C ALA A 110 12.82 -62.83 19.66
N ALA A 111 12.51 -61.55 19.89
CA ALA A 111 11.35 -60.88 19.28
C ALA A 111 11.44 -60.78 17.74
N PHE A 112 12.65 -60.76 17.18
CA PHE A 112 12.90 -60.77 15.73
C PHE A 112 13.20 -62.17 15.16
N GLY A 113 13.07 -63.24 15.97
CA GLY A 113 13.26 -64.63 15.53
C GLY A 113 14.70 -65.02 15.21
N ALA A 114 15.69 -64.24 15.65
CA ALA A 114 17.11 -64.51 15.44
C ALA A 114 17.70 -65.34 16.60
N THR A 115 18.81 -66.04 16.33
CA THR A 115 19.51 -66.82 17.38
C THR A 115 20.34 -65.89 18.28
N PRO A 116 20.24 -66.03 19.61
CA PRO A 116 21.11 -65.32 20.54
C PRO A 116 22.58 -65.71 20.30
N HIS A 117 23.46 -64.72 20.19
CA HIS A 117 24.91 -64.93 20.12
C HIS A 117 25.51 -64.70 21.51
N PRO A 118 26.44 -65.55 21.98
CA PRO A 118 27.12 -65.33 23.24
C PRO A 118 27.87 -63.99 23.21
N TYR A 119 27.69 -63.16 24.23
CA TYR A 119 28.32 -61.85 24.32
C TYR A 119 29.85 -61.98 24.32
N GLN A 120 30.51 -61.51 23.26
CA GLN A 120 31.97 -61.57 23.11
C GLN A 120 32.68 -60.28 23.57
N GLY A 121 31.91 -59.30 24.08
CA GLY A 121 32.42 -57.98 24.43
C GLY A 121 32.62 -57.07 23.21
N LEU A 122 32.41 -55.76 23.41
CA LEU A 122 32.75 -54.75 22.40
C LEU A 122 34.27 -54.60 22.32
N ARG A 123 34.87 -55.02 21.20
CA ARG A 123 36.31 -54.85 20.97
C ARG A 123 36.60 -53.45 20.42
N ALA A 124 37.83 -52.96 20.62
CA ALA A 124 38.28 -51.67 20.11
C ALA A 124 38.03 -51.48 18.59
N GLN A 125 38.06 -52.56 17.82
CA GLN A 125 37.80 -52.59 16.38
C GLN A 125 36.33 -52.34 15.97
N ASP A 126 35.37 -52.55 16.87
CA ASP A 126 33.94 -52.43 16.56
C ASP A 126 33.39 -51.00 16.79
N TYR A 127 34.13 -50.14 17.52
CA TYR A 127 33.71 -48.75 17.79
C TYR A 127 33.72 -47.84 16.54
N PRO A 128 34.76 -47.81 15.68
CA PRO A 128 34.77 -46.95 14.50
C PRO A 128 33.61 -47.17 13.51
N PRO A 129 33.26 -48.42 13.12
CA PRO A 129 32.13 -48.63 12.20
C PRO A 129 30.79 -48.32 12.86
N LEU A 130 30.62 -48.59 14.16
CA LEU A 130 29.42 -48.24 14.90
C LEU A 130 29.23 -46.72 14.97
N ALA A 131 30.31 -45.98 15.26
CA ALA A 131 30.30 -44.52 15.28
C ALA A 131 29.98 -43.95 13.89
N PHE A 132 30.60 -44.46 12.83
CA PHE A 132 30.33 -44.03 11.46
C PHE A 132 28.87 -44.26 11.05
N LEU A 133 28.34 -45.47 11.26
CA LEU A 133 26.94 -45.79 10.93
C LEU A 133 25.97 -44.98 11.80
N GLY A 134 26.29 -44.76 13.08
CA GLY A 134 25.54 -43.89 13.97
C GLY A 134 25.47 -42.45 13.47
N ILE A 135 26.60 -41.88 13.04
CA ILE A 135 26.66 -40.52 12.45
C ILE A 135 25.86 -40.46 11.15
N VAL A 136 25.99 -41.44 10.27
CA VAL A 136 25.21 -41.51 9.01
C VAL A 136 23.72 -41.59 9.31
N ALA A 137 23.29 -42.44 10.25
CA ALA A 137 21.90 -42.54 10.68
C ALA A 137 21.39 -41.20 11.25
N LEU A 138 22.18 -40.54 12.11
CA LEU A 138 21.83 -39.26 12.71
C LEU A 138 21.67 -38.16 11.66
N LEU A 139 22.58 -38.05 10.70
CA LEU A 139 22.48 -37.05 9.62
C LEU A 139 21.35 -37.35 8.64
N ALA A 140 21.16 -38.63 8.29
CA ALA A 140 20.11 -39.07 7.38
C ALA A 140 18.72 -38.86 7.99
N LEU A 141 18.51 -39.23 9.25
CA LEU A 141 17.22 -39.06 9.93
C LEU A 141 16.99 -37.61 10.38
N GLY A 142 18.03 -36.94 10.89
CA GLY A 142 17.93 -35.53 11.33
C GLY A 142 17.65 -34.54 10.19
N GLY A 143 17.98 -34.91 8.95
CA GLY A 143 17.65 -34.12 7.77
C GLY A 143 16.19 -34.21 7.32
N LEU A 144 15.42 -35.21 7.79
CA LEU A 144 14.03 -35.41 7.39
C LEU A 144 13.15 -34.24 7.83
N GLY A 145 12.18 -33.89 6.97
CA GLY A 145 11.21 -32.86 7.24
C GLY A 145 9.92 -33.13 6.48
N ARG A 146 8.82 -32.62 7.03
CA ARG A 146 7.51 -32.66 6.37
C ARG A 146 7.20 -31.30 5.75
N GLY A 147 7.22 -31.23 4.42
CA GLY A 147 6.77 -30.07 3.65
C GLY A 147 5.24 -29.96 3.71
N LYS A 148 4.75 -28.80 4.15
CA LYS A 148 3.30 -28.47 4.20
C LYS A 148 2.91 -27.63 2.98
N VAL A 149 1.69 -27.83 2.49
CA VAL A 149 1.12 -27.03 1.40
C VAL A 149 1.04 -25.56 1.80
N GLY A 150 1.39 -24.66 0.88
CA GLY A 150 1.37 -23.22 1.10
C GLY A 150 2.48 -22.70 2.04
N HIS A 151 3.48 -23.51 2.37
CA HIS A 151 4.65 -23.06 3.11
C HIS A 151 5.91 -23.31 2.28
N ALA A 152 6.86 -22.41 2.39
CA ALA A 152 8.20 -22.55 1.83
C ALA A 152 9.24 -22.56 2.95
N TRP A 153 10.33 -23.30 2.75
CA TRP A 153 11.52 -23.20 3.58
C TRP A 153 12.60 -22.44 2.85
N VAL A 154 13.04 -21.33 3.43
CA VAL A 154 14.22 -20.59 3.00
C VAL A 154 15.42 -21.22 3.71
N LEU A 155 16.39 -21.69 2.94
CA LEU A 155 17.57 -22.36 3.46
C LEU A 155 18.76 -21.42 3.44
N THR A 156 19.40 -21.27 4.60
CA THR A 156 20.63 -20.49 4.76
C THR A 156 21.73 -21.33 5.42
N LEU A 157 22.98 -21.04 5.07
CA LEU A 157 24.15 -21.62 5.74
C LEU A 157 25.19 -20.53 5.94
N PHE A 158 25.61 -20.29 7.18
CA PHE A 158 26.58 -19.25 7.54
C PHE A 158 26.27 -17.89 6.91
N GLY A 159 25.00 -17.46 6.98
CA GLY A 159 24.54 -16.19 6.42
C GLY A 159 24.37 -16.17 4.89
N ARG A 160 24.74 -17.23 4.16
CA ARG A 160 24.53 -17.30 2.71
C ARG A 160 23.23 -18.02 2.37
N TYR A 161 22.45 -17.43 1.47
CA TYR A 161 21.28 -18.06 0.88
C TYR A 161 21.68 -19.28 0.03
N ARG A 162 21.06 -20.43 0.27
CA ARG A 162 21.33 -21.70 -0.44
C ARG A 162 20.17 -22.16 -1.33
N GLY A 163 18.99 -21.58 -1.16
CA GLY A 163 17.82 -21.86 -1.98
C GLY A 163 16.54 -22.00 -1.15
N THR A 164 15.42 -22.21 -1.82
CA THR A 164 14.10 -22.41 -1.21
C THR A 164 13.50 -23.75 -1.57
N VAL A 165 12.70 -24.29 -0.65
CA VAL A 165 12.01 -25.56 -0.80
C VAL A 165 10.51 -25.31 -0.71
N ARG A 166 9.80 -25.49 -1.83
CA ARG A 166 8.33 -25.47 -1.90
C ARG A 166 7.70 -26.87 -2.04
N ARG A 167 8.53 -27.92 -2.07
CA ARG A 167 8.05 -29.31 -2.23
C ARG A 167 7.22 -29.72 -1.01
N THR A 168 6.08 -30.35 -1.28
CA THR A 168 5.20 -30.94 -0.29
C THR A 168 5.59 -32.39 -0.03
N GLY A 169 5.15 -32.95 1.10
CA GLY A 169 5.41 -34.33 1.46
C GLY A 169 6.70 -34.53 2.27
N LEU A 170 7.26 -35.73 2.25
CA LEU A 170 8.49 -36.05 2.97
C LEU A 170 9.70 -35.59 2.15
N VAL A 171 10.47 -34.67 2.72
CA VAL A 171 11.65 -34.07 2.08
C VAL A 171 12.84 -34.21 2.99
N TRP A 172 14.01 -34.43 2.40
CA TRP A 172 15.27 -34.45 3.12
C TRP A 172 16.07 -33.19 2.76
N VAL A 173 16.47 -32.46 3.79
CA VAL A 173 17.32 -31.28 3.70
C VAL A 173 18.48 -31.48 4.67
N SER A 174 19.69 -31.09 4.30
CA SER A 174 20.83 -31.24 5.22
C SER A 174 20.51 -30.59 6.58
N PRO A 175 20.74 -31.29 7.71
CA PRO A 175 20.44 -30.76 9.05
C PRO A 175 21.33 -29.55 9.40
N LEU A 176 22.43 -29.35 8.70
CA LEU A 176 23.33 -28.20 8.87
C LEU A 176 22.74 -26.89 8.31
N LEU A 177 21.73 -26.97 7.44
CA LEU A 177 21.08 -25.80 6.85
C LEU A 177 20.06 -25.22 7.84
N LEU A 178 20.16 -23.93 8.11
CA LEU A 178 19.14 -23.21 8.88
C LEU A 178 17.89 -23.07 8.01
N ARG A 179 16.73 -23.43 8.59
CA ARG A 179 15.45 -23.48 7.89
C ARG A 179 14.52 -22.40 8.43
N ARG A 180 14.26 -21.34 7.66
CA ARG A 180 13.24 -20.33 8.01
C ARG A 180 11.95 -20.65 7.26
N ARG A 181 10.83 -20.74 7.98
CA ARG A 181 9.50 -20.95 7.38
C ARG A 181 8.94 -19.63 6.89
N VAL A 182 8.45 -19.61 5.66
CA VAL A 182 7.73 -18.50 5.06
C VAL A 182 6.40 -19.03 4.54
N ASP A 183 5.32 -18.37 4.92
CA ASP A 183 4.00 -18.69 4.40
C ASP A 183 3.83 -18.01 3.04
N VAL A 184 3.40 -18.76 2.04
CA VAL A 184 3.20 -18.29 0.67
C VAL A 184 1.73 -18.26 0.29
N ARG A 185 0.83 -18.48 1.26
CA ARG A 185 -0.62 -18.40 1.05
C ARG A 185 -1.07 -16.97 0.85
N LEU A 186 -2.21 -16.82 0.20
CA LEU A 186 -2.94 -15.57 0.12
C LEU A 186 -3.36 -15.12 1.52
N ARG A 187 -3.12 -13.86 1.83
CA ARG A 187 -3.37 -13.25 3.14
C ARG A 187 -4.06 -11.90 2.97
N HIS A 188 -4.81 -11.55 4.01
CA HIS A 188 -5.42 -10.24 4.15
C HIS A 188 -4.68 -9.49 5.24
N TRP A 189 -4.34 -8.23 4.97
CA TRP A 189 -3.87 -7.28 5.96
C TRP A 189 -4.83 -6.10 5.99
N ARG A 190 -5.14 -5.63 7.18
CA ARG A 190 -6.03 -4.48 7.40
C ARG A 190 -5.29 -3.49 8.27
N SER A 191 -5.28 -2.23 7.85
CA SER A 191 -4.71 -1.16 8.65
C SER A 191 -5.63 -0.79 9.82
N ASP A 192 -5.03 -0.26 10.87
CA ASP A 192 -5.75 0.62 11.79
C ASP A 192 -6.14 1.93 11.06
N PRO A 193 -7.03 2.77 11.62
CA PRO A 193 -7.34 4.06 11.04
C PRO A 193 -6.07 4.92 10.91
N LEU A 194 -5.68 5.20 9.67
CA LEU A 194 -4.50 5.99 9.35
C LEU A 194 -4.91 7.44 9.10
N PRO A 195 -4.23 8.42 9.73
CA PRO A 195 -4.47 9.83 9.45
C PRO A 195 -3.97 10.18 8.05
N ALA A 196 -4.77 10.91 7.30
CA ALA A 196 -4.41 11.39 5.97
C ALA A 196 -4.95 12.80 5.73
N VAL A 197 -4.46 13.42 4.66
CA VAL A 197 -4.89 14.74 4.23
C VAL A 197 -5.20 14.67 2.73
N ASP A 198 -6.33 15.25 2.33
CA ASP A 198 -6.71 15.36 0.93
C ASP A 198 -5.93 16.49 0.21
N SER A 199 -6.18 16.69 -1.08
CA SER A 199 -5.54 17.79 -1.82
C SER A 199 -5.91 19.20 -1.33
N GLY A 200 -7.03 19.33 -0.61
CA GLY A 200 -7.56 20.58 -0.06
C GLY A 200 -7.14 20.87 1.39
N GLY A 201 -6.35 19.99 2.01
CA GLY A 201 -5.94 20.14 3.41
C GLY A 201 -6.96 19.62 4.43
N LEU A 202 -8.04 18.94 4.00
CA LEU A 202 -9.00 18.34 4.91
C LEU A 202 -8.41 17.08 5.55
N ALA A 203 -8.47 17.04 6.88
CA ALA A 203 -8.05 15.88 7.66
C ALA A 203 -9.03 14.71 7.49
N LEU A 204 -8.49 13.55 7.16
CA LEU A 204 -9.20 12.30 6.90
C LEU A 204 -8.67 11.19 7.81
N GLN A 205 -9.52 10.20 8.04
CA GLN A 205 -9.19 8.92 8.67
C GLN A 205 -9.55 7.80 7.68
N VAL A 206 -8.56 7.00 7.32
CA VAL A 206 -8.72 5.98 6.28
C VAL A 206 -8.31 4.61 6.78
N VAL A 207 -9.13 3.61 6.46
CA VAL A 207 -8.84 2.20 6.72
C VAL A 207 -8.66 1.49 5.40
N VAL A 208 -7.52 0.84 5.21
CA VAL A 208 -7.16 0.12 3.98
C VAL A 208 -7.12 -1.38 4.25
N GLN A 209 -7.66 -2.15 3.31
CA GLN A 209 -7.52 -3.60 3.28
C GLN A 209 -6.69 -4.00 2.07
N VAL A 210 -5.66 -4.80 2.31
CA VAL A 210 -4.73 -5.29 1.29
C VAL A 210 -4.79 -6.80 1.21
N VAL A 211 -4.95 -7.32 0.01
CA VAL A 211 -4.86 -8.74 -0.32
C VAL A 211 -3.51 -9.00 -0.98
N TRP A 212 -2.69 -9.85 -0.38
CA TRP A 212 -1.31 -10.05 -0.80
C TRP A 212 -0.83 -11.48 -0.54
N GLN A 213 0.27 -11.85 -1.18
CA GLN A 213 0.99 -13.10 -0.92
C GLN A 213 2.51 -12.92 -1.08
N VAL A 214 3.28 -13.85 -0.53
CA VAL A 214 4.73 -13.90 -0.77
C VAL A 214 5.01 -14.67 -2.06
N ARG A 215 5.44 -13.95 -3.11
CA ARG A 215 5.84 -14.54 -4.38
C ARG A 215 7.30 -14.99 -4.39
N ASP A 216 8.22 -14.14 -3.94
CA ASP A 216 9.64 -14.48 -3.80
C ASP A 216 10.00 -14.60 -2.32
N THR A 217 10.14 -15.85 -1.89
CA THR A 217 10.38 -16.19 -0.47
C THR A 217 11.79 -15.82 0.00
N ALA A 218 12.75 -15.72 -0.92
CA ALA A 218 14.12 -15.36 -0.57
C ALA A 218 14.21 -13.85 -0.31
N ARG A 219 13.61 -13.03 -1.17
CA ARG A 219 13.49 -11.59 -0.92
C ARG A 219 12.67 -11.29 0.33
N ALA A 220 11.52 -11.92 0.52
CA ALA A 220 10.66 -11.63 1.67
C ALA A 220 11.28 -12.01 3.02
N ALA A 221 12.24 -12.94 3.03
CA ALA A 221 12.92 -13.37 4.24
C ALA A 221 14.29 -12.71 4.48
N LEU A 222 14.92 -12.16 3.45
CA LEU A 222 16.31 -11.70 3.52
C LEU A 222 16.52 -10.24 3.10
N ALA A 223 15.62 -9.66 2.30
CA ALA A 223 15.70 -8.26 1.90
C ALA A 223 15.24 -7.30 3.00
N VAL A 224 14.32 -7.75 3.87
CA VAL A 224 13.75 -6.99 4.98
C VAL A 224 13.67 -7.84 6.25
N ALA A 225 13.63 -7.19 7.41
CA ALA A 225 13.52 -7.85 8.71
C ALA A 225 12.15 -8.55 8.85
N ASP A 226 11.07 -7.77 8.67
CA ASP A 226 9.69 -8.23 8.60
C ASP A 226 9.01 -7.65 7.35
N HIS A 227 8.51 -8.54 6.49
CA HIS A 227 7.84 -8.16 5.25
C HIS A 227 6.41 -7.66 5.48
N THR A 228 5.78 -8.02 6.61
CA THR A 228 4.44 -7.55 6.99
C THR A 228 4.51 -6.12 7.50
N GLU A 229 5.50 -5.81 8.33
CA GLU A 229 5.76 -4.44 8.81
C GLU A 229 6.14 -3.52 7.65
N TYR A 230 7.03 -3.99 6.77
CA TYR A 230 7.35 -3.26 5.53
C TYR A 230 6.12 -2.97 4.67
N LEU A 231 5.22 -3.95 4.50
CA LEU A 231 3.97 -3.73 3.77
C LEU A 231 3.11 -2.65 4.44
N ALA A 232 3.00 -2.66 5.78
CA ALA A 232 2.23 -1.68 6.53
C ALA A 232 2.76 -0.26 6.32
N GLU A 233 4.08 -0.05 6.46
CA GLU A 233 4.74 1.24 6.24
C GLU A 233 4.55 1.76 4.80
N GLN A 234 4.58 0.84 3.82
CA GLN A 234 4.35 1.21 2.42
C GLN A 234 2.89 1.54 2.15
N VAL A 235 1.94 0.88 2.80
CA VAL A 235 0.52 1.24 2.71
C VAL A 235 0.29 2.65 3.24
N GLU A 236 0.85 2.99 4.40
CA GLU A 236 0.74 4.34 4.96
C GLU A 236 1.34 5.39 4.01
N SER A 237 2.55 5.12 3.51
CA SER A 237 3.25 6.00 2.56
C SER A 237 2.50 6.17 1.23
N ALA A 238 1.97 5.08 0.67
CA ALA A 238 1.21 5.11 -0.59
C ALA A 238 -0.14 5.81 -0.41
N MET A 239 -0.81 5.56 0.71
CA MET A 239 -2.07 6.19 1.08
C MET A 239 -1.93 7.70 1.17
N ALA A 240 -0.95 8.21 1.94
CA ALA A 240 -0.72 9.65 2.06
C ALA A 240 -0.49 10.32 0.70
N ARG A 241 0.15 9.63 -0.24
CA ARG A 241 0.42 10.13 -1.59
C ARG A 241 -0.79 10.10 -2.50
N VAL A 242 -1.60 9.05 -2.48
CA VAL A 242 -2.80 8.96 -3.32
C VAL A 242 -3.85 9.95 -2.84
N LEU A 243 -4.06 10.03 -1.53
CA LEU A 243 -5.11 10.89 -0.96
C LEU A 243 -4.81 12.38 -1.14
N SER A 244 -3.53 12.79 -1.05
CA SER A 244 -3.13 14.19 -1.24
C SER A 244 -3.29 14.71 -2.69
N GLN A 245 -3.60 13.84 -3.65
CA GLN A 245 -3.79 14.22 -5.06
C GLN A 245 -5.24 14.56 -5.40
N LEU A 246 -6.20 14.11 -4.60
CA LEU A 246 -7.63 14.22 -4.89
C LEU A 246 -8.37 14.91 -3.74
N PRO A 247 -9.39 15.73 -4.04
CA PRO A 247 -10.23 16.31 -3.01
C PRO A 247 -11.13 15.25 -2.37
N ALA A 248 -11.43 15.39 -1.08
CA ALA A 248 -12.33 14.49 -0.36
C ALA A 248 -13.74 14.48 -0.95
N ASP A 249 -14.26 15.67 -1.28
CA ASP A 249 -15.56 15.92 -1.86
C ASP A 249 -15.44 17.01 -2.94
N ALA A 250 -16.24 16.91 -4.01
CA ALA A 250 -16.43 17.98 -4.98
C ALA A 250 -17.83 18.57 -4.76
N PHE A 251 -17.89 19.86 -4.40
CA PHE A 251 -19.15 20.55 -4.09
C PHE A 251 -19.76 21.26 -5.30
N HIS A 252 -18.97 21.51 -6.35
CA HIS A 252 -19.37 22.38 -7.47
C HIS A 252 -18.98 21.86 -8.87
N GLU A 253 -18.19 20.79 -8.98
CA GLU A 253 -17.73 20.22 -10.27
C GLU A 253 -17.76 18.69 -10.23
N ASP A 254 -17.94 18.06 -11.40
CA ASP A 254 -17.77 16.61 -11.59
C ASP A 254 -16.28 16.22 -11.66
N ALA A 255 -15.51 16.67 -10.67
CA ALA A 255 -14.10 16.34 -10.56
C ALA A 255 -13.92 14.95 -9.90
N PRO A 256 -12.85 14.20 -10.22
CA PRO A 256 -12.53 12.98 -9.50
C PRO A 256 -12.32 13.28 -8.01
N THR A 257 -12.97 12.50 -7.14
CA THR A 257 -12.87 12.67 -5.68
C THR A 257 -12.45 11.38 -5.00
N LEU A 258 -12.07 11.49 -3.74
CA LEU A 258 -11.84 10.33 -2.87
C LEU A 258 -13.10 9.49 -2.60
N ARG A 259 -14.28 9.93 -3.06
CA ARG A 259 -15.51 9.13 -2.98
C ARG A 259 -15.56 8.02 -4.03
N ASP A 260 -14.79 8.14 -5.11
CA ASP A 260 -14.57 7.04 -6.03
C ASP A 260 -13.55 6.06 -5.43
N ALA A 261 -14.05 5.19 -4.56
CA ALA A 261 -13.21 4.22 -3.84
C ALA A 261 -12.54 3.20 -4.77
N GLU A 262 -13.13 2.95 -5.96
CA GLU A 262 -12.57 2.05 -6.96
C GLU A 262 -11.33 2.68 -7.61
N ALA A 263 -11.45 3.93 -8.08
CA ALA A 263 -10.31 4.66 -8.64
C ALA A 263 -9.16 4.83 -7.65
N VAL A 264 -9.48 5.12 -6.37
CA VAL A 264 -8.49 5.22 -5.30
C VAL A 264 -7.84 3.86 -5.03
N GLY A 265 -8.63 2.78 -4.95
CA GLY A 265 -8.12 1.43 -4.73
C GLY A 265 -7.20 0.96 -5.85
N ASP A 266 -7.54 1.27 -7.09
CA ASP A 266 -6.73 1.00 -8.27
C ASP A 266 -5.39 1.74 -8.25
N ALA A 267 -5.40 3.02 -7.86
CA ALA A 267 -4.20 3.82 -7.71
C ALA A 267 -3.29 3.27 -6.60
N LEU A 268 -3.87 2.89 -5.45
CA LEU A 268 -3.13 2.26 -4.34
C LEU A 268 -2.55 0.91 -4.75
N THR A 269 -3.33 0.07 -5.42
CA THR A 269 -2.91 -1.27 -5.84
C THR A 269 -1.72 -1.18 -6.80
N ARG A 270 -1.79 -0.30 -7.82
CA ARG A 270 -0.68 -0.11 -8.76
C ARG A 270 0.59 0.40 -8.06
N MET A 271 0.45 1.36 -7.14
CA MET A 271 1.58 1.93 -6.41
C MET A 271 2.24 0.90 -5.49
N LEU A 272 1.44 0.19 -4.69
CA LEU A 272 1.92 -0.82 -3.76
C LEU A 272 2.52 -2.03 -4.47
N ALA A 273 1.93 -2.47 -5.59
CA ALA A 273 2.50 -3.56 -6.38
C ALA A 273 3.91 -3.22 -6.88
N ALA A 274 4.12 -1.97 -7.35
CA ALA A 274 5.43 -1.52 -7.79
C ALA A 274 6.44 -1.39 -6.63
N GLU A 275 6.03 -0.83 -5.49
CA GLU A 275 6.93 -0.58 -4.35
C GLU A 275 7.31 -1.85 -3.58
N THR A 276 6.45 -2.86 -3.58
CA THR A 276 6.67 -4.11 -2.81
C THR A 276 7.32 -5.23 -3.62
N GLU A 277 7.45 -5.08 -4.94
CA GLU A 277 8.11 -6.05 -5.84
C GLU A 277 9.57 -6.33 -5.42
N ALA A 278 10.27 -5.29 -4.95
CA ALA A 278 11.66 -5.38 -4.48
C ALA A 278 11.84 -6.35 -3.31
N VAL A 279 10.80 -6.47 -2.48
CA VAL A 279 10.77 -7.33 -1.29
C VAL A 279 10.19 -8.71 -1.60
N GLY A 280 9.68 -8.94 -2.81
CA GLY A 280 9.12 -10.24 -3.21
C GLY A 280 7.69 -10.47 -2.75
N ILE A 281 7.00 -9.39 -2.33
CA ILE A 281 5.58 -9.40 -2.02
C ILE A 281 4.81 -9.13 -3.31
N GLU A 282 3.72 -9.86 -3.51
CA GLU A 282 2.79 -9.65 -4.60
C GLU A 282 1.47 -9.17 -4.02
N VAL A 283 1.07 -7.95 -4.41
CA VAL A 283 -0.19 -7.32 -4.00
C VAL A 283 -1.22 -7.56 -5.10
N PHE A 284 -2.37 -8.13 -4.73
CA PHE A 284 -3.47 -8.37 -5.66
C PHE A 284 -4.46 -7.21 -5.67
N SER A 285 -4.79 -6.69 -4.49
CA SER A 285 -5.68 -5.54 -4.34
C SER A 285 -5.38 -4.78 -3.05
N ALA A 286 -5.53 -3.46 -3.10
CA ALA A 286 -5.49 -2.58 -1.96
C ALA A 286 -6.69 -1.64 -2.06
N GLN A 287 -7.69 -1.85 -1.20
CA GLN A 287 -8.94 -1.08 -1.25
C GLN A 287 -9.13 -0.27 0.03
N PRO A 288 -9.46 1.03 -0.06
CA PRO A 288 -9.88 1.80 1.09
C PRO A 288 -11.27 1.28 1.51
N THR A 289 -11.34 0.60 2.65
CA THR A 289 -12.61 0.11 3.20
C THR A 289 -13.47 1.25 3.74
N ARG A 290 -12.83 2.34 4.18
CA ARG A 290 -13.48 3.49 4.79
C ARG A 290 -12.64 4.74 4.59
N ILE A 291 -13.26 5.81 4.11
CA ILE A 291 -12.67 7.16 4.01
C ILE A 291 -13.62 8.12 4.75
N GLU A 292 -13.24 8.48 5.96
CA GLU A 292 -14.02 9.33 6.84
C GLU A 292 -13.30 10.65 7.12
N TYR A 293 -14.08 11.67 7.47
CA TYR A 293 -13.53 12.89 8.03
C TYR A 293 -12.91 12.61 9.39
N ALA A 294 -11.77 13.22 9.67
CA ALA A 294 -11.18 13.13 10.99
C ALA A 294 -12.16 13.69 12.05
N PRO A 295 -12.16 13.15 13.29
CA PRO A 295 -13.14 13.51 14.32
C PRO A 295 -13.24 15.02 14.59
N GLU A 296 -12.14 15.75 14.41
CA GLU A 296 -12.02 17.19 14.65
C GLU A 296 -12.83 18.02 13.63
N VAL A 297 -12.96 17.53 12.39
CA VAL A 297 -13.64 18.25 11.29
C VAL A 297 -14.97 17.62 10.89
N ALA A 298 -15.24 16.38 11.30
CA ALA A 298 -16.41 15.61 10.86
C ALA A 298 -17.76 16.31 11.13
N ALA A 299 -17.95 16.89 12.32
CA ALA A 299 -19.19 17.57 12.69
C ALA A 299 -19.42 18.86 11.88
N ALA A 300 -18.35 19.62 11.62
CA ALA A 300 -18.42 20.84 10.80
C ALA A 300 -18.72 20.49 9.33
N MET A 301 -18.02 19.48 8.78
CA MET A 301 -18.22 19.05 7.39
C MET A 301 -19.60 18.43 7.17
N ARG A 302 -20.13 17.66 8.13
CA ARG A 302 -21.49 17.13 8.05
C ARG A 302 -22.52 18.26 7.95
N ARG A 303 -22.40 19.31 8.77
CA ARG A 303 -23.27 20.49 8.69
C ARG A 303 -23.13 21.21 7.35
N ARG A 304 -21.90 21.40 6.88
CA ARG A 304 -21.63 22.02 5.56
C ARG A 304 -22.25 21.22 4.42
N ARG A 305 -22.15 19.89 4.45
CA ARG A 305 -22.73 19.01 3.43
C ARG A 305 -24.27 19.07 3.44
N ILE A 306 -24.89 19.05 4.62
CA ILE A 306 -26.36 19.21 4.73
C ILE A 306 -26.80 20.56 4.16
N ALA A 307 -26.11 21.65 4.52
CA ALA A 307 -26.41 22.98 3.99
C ALA A 307 -26.21 23.08 2.47
N ALA A 308 -25.18 22.44 1.91
CA ALA A 308 -24.94 22.39 0.47
C ALA A 308 -26.02 21.58 -0.26
N ILE A 309 -26.45 20.45 0.30
CA ILE A 309 -27.55 19.64 -0.24
C ILE A 309 -28.87 20.42 -0.22
N ASP A 310 -29.17 21.09 0.90
CA ASP A 310 -30.36 21.94 1.06
C ASP A 310 -30.35 23.11 0.06
N ALA A 311 -29.21 23.80 -0.09
CA ALA A 311 -29.06 24.86 -1.09
C ALA A 311 -29.26 24.35 -2.52
N LYS A 312 -28.66 23.20 -2.88
CA LYS A 312 -28.84 22.58 -4.21
C LYS A 312 -30.29 22.17 -4.44
N HIS A 313 -30.96 21.66 -3.42
CA HIS A 313 -32.38 21.32 -3.50
C HIS A 313 -33.23 22.58 -3.74
N ARG A 314 -33.00 23.66 -2.98
CA ARG A 314 -33.71 24.94 -3.17
C ARG A 314 -33.49 25.52 -4.56
N ASP A 315 -32.26 25.50 -5.07
CA ASP A 315 -31.94 25.99 -6.41
C ASP A 315 -32.67 25.19 -7.51
N SER A 316 -32.71 23.86 -7.37
CA SER A 316 -33.46 22.98 -8.27
C SER A 316 -34.97 23.22 -8.22
N VAL A 317 -35.53 23.43 -7.02
CA VAL A 317 -36.95 23.75 -6.84
C VAL A 317 -37.29 25.10 -7.46
N LEU A 318 -36.47 26.13 -7.21
CA LEU A 318 -36.66 27.46 -7.76
C LEU A 318 -36.62 27.45 -9.29
N THR A 319 -35.65 26.75 -9.89
CA THR A 319 -35.56 26.58 -11.34
C THR A 319 -36.82 25.94 -11.90
N SER A 320 -37.27 24.82 -11.32
CA SER A 320 -38.50 24.15 -11.75
C SER A 320 -39.76 25.01 -11.59
N VAL A 321 -39.82 25.87 -10.57
CA VAL A 321 -40.96 26.80 -10.38
C VAL A 321 -40.95 27.88 -11.46
N VAL A 322 -39.79 28.49 -11.74
CA VAL A 322 -39.66 29.51 -12.79
C VAL A 322 -40.03 28.93 -14.16
N ASP A 323 -39.56 27.73 -14.48
CA ASP A 323 -39.92 27.04 -15.72
C ASP A 323 -41.43 26.79 -15.82
N ALA A 324 -42.07 26.33 -14.74
CA ALA A 324 -43.52 26.09 -14.71
C ALA A 324 -44.34 27.39 -14.85
N VAL A 325 -43.87 28.49 -14.26
CA VAL A 325 -44.49 29.82 -14.39
C VAL A 325 -44.39 30.32 -15.82
N ASP A 326 -43.20 30.25 -16.43
CA ASP A 326 -42.97 30.67 -17.82
C ASP A 326 -43.85 29.88 -18.80
N ASP A 327 -43.87 28.54 -18.66
CA ASP A 327 -44.73 27.65 -19.45
C ASP A 327 -46.22 27.99 -19.31
N THR A 328 -46.68 28.33 -18.11
CA THR A 328 -48.09 28.65 -17.83
C THR A 328 -48.47 29.98 -18.46
N VAL A 329 -47.66 31.02 -18.27
CA VAL A 329 -47.90 32.36 -18.85
C VAL A 329 -47.89 32.28 -20.37
N ASN A 330 -46.89 31.63 -20.97
CA ASN A 330 -46.79 31.46 -22.42
C ASN A 330 -48.01 30.72 -23.00
N ARG A 331 -48.53 29.70 -22.30
CA ARG A 331 -49.71 28.93 -22.71
C ARG A 331 -51.02 29.72 -22.60
N LEU A 332 -51.14 30.60 -21.60
CA LEU A 332 -52.30 31.48 -21.44
C LEU A 332 -52.35 32.55 -22.54
N THR A 333 -51.21 33.19 -22.84
CA THR A 333 -51.11 34.21 -23.89
C THR A 333 -51.31 33.62 -25.28
N SER A 334 -50.67 32.49 -25.60
CA SER A 334 -50.80 31.85 -26.93
C SER A 334 -52.20 31.34 -27.26
N ARG A 335 -53.00 30.99 -26.26
CA ARG A 335 -54.41 30.57 -26.43
C ARG A 335 -55.38 31.76 -26.51
N GLY A 336 -54.90 33.00 -26.41
CA GLY A 336 -55.75 34.20 -26.38
C GLY A 336 -56.66 34.27 -25.15
N LEU A 337 -56.32 33.54 -24.08
CA LEU A 337 -57.11 33.53 -22.85
C LEU A 337 -56.94 34.81 -22.03
N VAL A 338 -55.79 35.48 -22.19
CA VAL A 338 -55.46 36.73 -21.49
C VAL A 338 -54.59 37.62 -22.39
N GLU A 339 -55.03 38.86 -22.63
CA GLU A 339 -54.21 39.95 -23.17
C GLU A 339 -53.59 40.67 -21.97
N LEU A 340 -52.26 40.59 -21.80
CA LEU A 340 -51.56 41.12 -20.64
C LEU A 340 -50.74 42.34 -21.04
N ASP A 341 -50.96 43.47 -20.37
CA ASP A 341 -49.98 44.55 -20.39
C ASP A 341 -48.70 44.18 -19.59
N ASP A 342 -47.65 44.98 -19.70
CA ASP A 342 -46.37 44.73 -19.02
C ASP A 342 -46.48 44.73 -17.48
N TYR A 343 -47.51 45.37 -16.92
CA TYR A 343 -47.74 45.44 -15.48
C TYR A 343 -48.53 44.21 -14.99
N GLU A 344 -49.60 43.83 -15.68
CA GLU A 344 -50.43 42.65 -15.44
C GLU A 344 -49.62 41.37 -15.59
N ARG A 345 -48.72 41.30 -16.58
CA ARG A 345 -47.79 40.16 -16.73
C ARG A 345 -46.91 39.99 -15.49
N LYS A 346 -46.34 41.08 -14.96
CA LYS A 346 -45.49 41.03 -13.76
C LYS A 346 -46.27 40.60 -12.54
N ALA A 347 -47.51 41.08 -12.39
CA ALA A 347 -48.40 40.67 -11.30
C ALA A 347 -48.72 39.16 -11.37
N LEU A 348 -49.10 38.66 -12.55
CA LEU A 348 -49.42 37.25 -12.76
C LEU A 348 -48.21 36.34 -12.53
N VAL A 349 -47.02 36.70 -13.03
CA VAL A 349 -45.77 35.94 -12.79
C VAL A 349 -45.47 35.86 -11.30
N LYS A 350 -45.60 36.98 -10.56
CA LYS A 350 -45.39 37.00 -9.11
C LYS A 350 -46.37 36.06 -8.40
N ASP A 351 -47.65 36.15 -8.72
CA ASP A 351 -48.70 35.38 -8.05
C ASP A 351 -48.60 33.88 -8.37
N LEU A 352 -48.31 33.52 -9.63
CA LEU A 352 -48.04 32.13 -10.03
C LEU A 352 -46.78 31.58 -9.35
N THR A 353 -45.69 32.35 -9.28
CA THR A 353 -44.44 31.92 -8.62
C THR A 353 -44.69 31.59 -7.15
N VAL A 354 -45.44 32.46 -6.44
CA VAL A 354 -45.82 32.21 -5.05
C VAL A 354 -46.70 30.96 -4.96
N ALA A 355 -47.74 30.84 -5.80
CA ALA A 355 -48.65 29.70 -5.77
C ALA A 355 -47.95 28.35 -6.02
N PHE A 356 -47.05 28.29 -7.02
CA PHE A 356 -46.28 27.08 -7.34
C PHE A 356 -45.24 26.74 -6.27
N TYR A 357 -44.67 27.73 -5.59
CA TYR A 357 -43.74 27.48 -4.49
C TYR A 357 -44.46 26.98 -3.24
N THR A 358 -45.57 27.61 -2.85
CA THR A 358 -46.34 27.22 -1.65
C THR A 358 -47.08 25.89 -1.83
N GLY A 359 -47.55 25.58 -3.04
CA GLY A 359 -48.27 24.34 -3.32
C GLY A 359 -47.41 23.07 -3.39
N ARG A 360 -46.07 23.20 -3.28
CA ARG A 360 -45.11 22.08 -3.40
C ARG A 360 -44.45 21.67 -2.08
N GLY A 361 -44.83 22.31 -0.97
CA GLY A 361 -44.23 22.13 0.36
C GLY A 361 -44.84 21.01 1.22
N GLU A 362 -45.84 20.27 0.70
CA GLU A 362 -46.37 19.02 1.27
C GLU A 362 -46.04 17.85 0.34
#